data_AF-A0A7C2A755-F1
#
_entry.id   AF-A0A7C2A755-F1
#
_cell.length_a   1.000
_cell.length_b   1.000
_cell.length_c   1.000
_cell.angle_alpha   90.00
_cell.angle_beta   90.00
_cell.angle_gamma   90.00
#
_symmetry.space_group_name_H-M   'P 1'
#
loop_
_entity.id
_entity.type
_entity.pdbx_description
1 polymer ?
#
loop_
_entity_poly.entity_id
_entity_poly.type
_entity_poly.pdbx_seq_one_letter_code
_entity_poly.pdbx_strand_id
1 'polypeptide(L)'
;MFGICGLTLVGAATLEVGISGDTARILAQIANATDLATDEIYLDATPTLKVEALPAQVIISNGQDIIQTIASTALTAGVLTYYCLWVPLSSDGNVVVAT
;
A
#
# COMPACT_ATOMS: atom_id res chain seq x y z
N MET A 1 2.52 4.05 6.52
CA MET A 1 3.32 3.24 5.58
C MET A 1 3.27 3.88 4.20
N PHE A 2 4.16 3.51 3.29
CA PHE A 2 4.12 3.95 1.89
C PHE A 2 4.72 2.87 0.98
N GLY A 3 4.38 2.91 -0.31
CA GLY A 3 4.98 2.07 -1.34
C GLY A 3 5.98 2.83 -2.21
N ILE A 4 7.00 2.15 -2.72
CA ILE A 4 7.91 2.66 -3.75
C ILE A 4 7.83 1.75 -4.96
N CYS A 5 7.46 2.31 -6.11
CA CYS A 5 7.39 1.59 -7.36
C CYS A 5 8.78 1.45 -7.98
N GLY A 6 9.35 0.25 -7.95
CA GLY A 6 10.65 -0.05 -8.55
C GLY A 6 10.56 -0.42 -10.03
N LEU A 7 9.36 -0.81 -10.50
CA LEU A 7 9.07 -1.09 -11.90
C LEU A 7 7.55 -0.92 -12.11
N THR A 8 7.18 -0.13 -13.12
CA THR A 8 5.79 0.14 -13.49
C THR A 8 4.98 -1.15 -13.61
N LEU A 9 3.81 -1.17 -12.96
CA LEU A 9 2.91 -2.32 -12.93
C LEU A 9 2.24 -2.52 -14.29
N VAL A 10 2.04 -3.78 -14.68
CA VAL A 10 1.39 -4.13 -15.95
C VAL A 10 0.05 -4.81 -15.68
N GLY A 11 -1.02 -4.17 -16.14
CA GLY A 11 -2.40 -4.60 -15.95
C GLY A 11 -3.21 -3.47 -15.31
N ALA A 12 -4.37 -3.16 -15.88
CA ALA A 12 -5.24 -2.08 -15.41
C ALA A 12 -6.09 -2.51 -14.20
N ALA A 13 -5.43 -2.99 -13.16
CA ALA A 13 -6.04 -3.40 -11.90
C ALA A 13 -6.27 -2.19 -10.98
N THR A 14 -7.24 -2.31 -10.07
CA THR A 14 -7.28 -1.40 -8.91
C THR A 14 -6.27 -1.87 -7.87
N LEU A 15 -5.62 -0.94 -7.17
CA LEU A 15 -4.63 -1.22 -6.14
C LEU A 15 -4.88 -0.35 -4.90
N GLU A 16 -4.97 -0.98 -3.73
CA GLU A 16 -5.21 -0.31 -2.45
C GLU A 16 -4.60 -1.07 -1.27
N VAL A 17 -4.33 -0.37 -0.15
CA VAL A 17 -3.84 -1.00 1.08
C VAL A 17 -4.68 -0.58 2.27
N GLY A 18 -5.08 -1.57 3.06
CA GLY A 18 -5.95 -1.35 4.21
C GLY A 18 -6.06 -2.59 5.07
N ILE A 19 -7.22 -2.76 5.69
CA ILE A 19 -7.56 -3.92 6.50
C ILE A 19 -8.80 -4.60 5.91
N SER A 20 -9.11 -5.79 6.42
CA SER A 20 -10.38 -6.45 6.09
C SER A 20 -11.57 -5.54 6.45
N GLY A 21 -12.43 -5.28 5.46
CA GLY A 21 -13.60 -4.39 5.58
C GLY A 21 -13.34 -2.89 5.35
N ASP A 22 -12.08 -2.45 5.27
CA ASP A 22 -11.71 -1.06 4.97
C ASP A 22 -10.39 -1.02 4.17
N THR A 23 -10.50 -1.43 2.90
CA THR A 23 -9.36 -1.82 2.05
C THR A 23 -8.51 -0.67 1.54
N ALA A 24 -9.01 0.57 1.59
CA ALA A 24 -8.29 1.76 1.14
C ALA A 24 -7.91 2.71 2.29
N ARG A 25 -7.98 2.23 3.55
CA ARG A 25 -7.83 3.10 4.72
C ARG A 25 -6.39 3.55 4.97
N ILE A 26 -5.41 2.78 4.52
CA ILE A 26 -4.00 3.03 4.78
C ILE A 26 -3.33 3.68 3.57
N LEU A 27 -3.54 3.13 2.36
CA LEU A 27 -3.18 3.75 1.09
C LEU A 27 -4.43 3.79 0.20
N ALA A 28 -4.76 4.99 -0.28
CA ALA A 28 -5.95 5.20 -1.08
C ALA A 28 -5.89 4.42 -2.40
N GLN A 29 -7.06 4.06 -2.94
CA GLN A 29 -7.16 3.27 -4.16
C GLN A 29 -6.61 4.03 -5.37
N ILE A 30 -5.69 3.40 -6.10
CA ILE A 30 -5.36 3.78 -7.47
C ILE A 30 -6.32 3.01 -8.38
N ALA A 31 -7.07 3.73 -9.22
CA ALA A 31 -8.06 3.11 -10.11
C ALA A 31 -7.41 2.29 -11.24
N ASN A 32 -6.19 2.66 -11.63
CA ASN A 32 -5.40 1.96 -12.62
C ASN A 32 -3.94 1.86 -12.16
N ALA A 33 -3.52 0.67 -11.75
CA ALA A 33 -2.18 0.42 -11.22
C ALA A 33 -1.03 0.83 -12.17
N THR A 34 -1.28 0.93 -13.49
CA THR A 34 -0.25 1.41 -14.43
C THR A 34 0.03 2.91 -14.31
N ASP A 35 -0.84 3.65 -13.64
CA ASP A 35 -0.67 5.08 -13.38
C ASP A 35 0.47 5.31 -12.36
N LEU A 36 0.80 4.30 -11.54
CA LEU A 36 1.97 4.31 -10.66
C LEU A 36 3.22 3.91 -11.46
N ALA A 37 4.00 4.90 -11.86
CA ALA A 37 5.19 4.71 -12.68
C ALA A 37 6.45 4.38 -11.84
N THR A 38 7.49 3.92 -12.54
CA THR A 38 8.79 3.63 -11.94
C THR A 38 9.36 4.89 -11.25
N ASP A 39 9.92 4.69 -10.05
CA ASP A 39 10.44 5.70 -9.12
C ASP A 39 9.39 6.57 -8.42
N GLU A 40 8.09 6.29 -8.60
CA GLU A 40 7.04 7.05 -7.91
C GLU A 40 6.70 6.47 -6.53
N ILE A 41 6.24 7.36 -5.66
CA ILE A 41 5.81 7.04 -4.30
C ILE A 41 4.31 6.75 -4.34
N TYR A 42 3.93 5.58 -3.83
CA TYR A 42 2.54 5.25 -3.57
C TYR A 42 2.16 5.67 -2.15
N LEU A 43 1.42 6.78 -2.07
CA LEU A 43 0.85 7.32 -0.84
C LEU A 43 -0.67 7.50 -0.92
N ASP A 44 -1.17 7.86 -2.11
CA ASP A 44 -2.58 8.15 -2.37
C ASP A 44 -3.01 7.67 -3.76
N ALA A 45 -4.22 8.08 -4.18
CA ALA A 45 -4.84 7.68 -5.44
C ALA A 45 -4.18 8.30 -6.70
N THR A 46 -3.26 9.24 -6.52
CA THR A 46 -2.66 10.06 -7.58
C THR A 46 -1.12 10.05 -7.52
N PRO A 47 -0.47 8.88 -7.63
CA PRO A 47 0.97 8.81 -7.62
C PRO A 47 1.54 9.58 -8.81
N THR A 48 2.22 10.68 -8.52
CA THR A 48 2.90 11.52 -9.53
C THR A 48 4.19 12.13 -9.00
N LEU A 49 4.56 11.76 -7.76
CA LEU A 49 5.55 12.46 -6.97
C LEU A 49 6.70 11.54 -6.59
N LYS A 50 7.93 12.03 -6.81
CA LYS A 50 9.18 11.39 -6.37
C LYS A 50 9.65 11.89 -5.00
N VAL A 51 8.94 12.87 -4.44
CA VAL A 51 9.15 13.44 -3.10
C VAL A 51 7.78 13.74 -2.53
N GLU A 52 7.51 13.26 -1.32
CA GLU A 52 6.21 13.39 -0.67
C GLU A 52 6.39 13.50 0.86
N ALA A 53 5.46 14.16 1.53
CA ALA A 53 5.38 14.18 2.97
C ALA A 53 5.03 12.79 3.52
N LEU A 54 5.47 12.49 4.75
CA LEU A 54 5.00 11.27 5.41
C LEU A 54 3.48 11.34 5.63
N PRO A 55 2.76 10.22 5.44
CA PRO A 55 1.32 10.20 5.63
C PRO A 55 0.98 10.36 7.11
N ALA A 56 -0.28 10.69 7.37
CA ALA A 56 -0.81 10.64 8.74
C ALA A 56 -0.65 9.25 9.34
N GLN A 57 -0.40 9.21 10.66
CA GLN A 57 -0.34 7.95 11.39
C GLN A 57 -1.74 7.36 11.58
N VAL A 58 -1.84 6.04 11.52
CA VAL A 58 -3.07 5.28 11.74
C VAL A 58 -2.85 4.26 12.86
N ILE A 59 -3.93 3.94 13.58
CA ILE A 59 -3.94 2.90 14.60
C ILE A 59 -4.66 1.68 14.02
N ILE A 60 -4.01 0.53 14.10
CA ILE A 60 -4.60 -0.76 13.75
C ILE A 60 -4.92 -1.47 15.08
N SER A 61 -6.19 -1.82 15.27
CA SER A 61 -6.68 -2.47 16.49
C SER A 61 -7.07 -3.92 16.25
N ASN A 62 -7.27 -4.67 17.34
CA ASN A 62 -7.81 -6.03 17.34
C ASN A 62 -7.02 -7.04 16.49
N GLY A 63 -5.71 -6.84 16.33
CA GLY A 63 -4.85 -7.77 15.59
C GLY A 63 -5.18 -7.89 14.10
N GLN A 64 -5.75 -6.84 13.50
CA GLN A 64 -6.07 -6.84 12.07
C GLN A 64 -4.80 -6.86 11.20
N ASP A 65 -4.86 -7.60 10.09
CA ASP A 65 -3.79 -7.65 9.10
C ASP A 65 -3.79 -6.43 8.19
N ILE A 66 -2.59 -6.02 7.77
CA ILE A 66 -2.42 -5.07 6.67
C ILE A 66 -2.44 -5.84 5.35
N ILE A 67 -3.38 -5.50 4.46
CA ILE A 67 -3.65 -6.24 3.24
C ILE A 67 -3.48 -5.30 2.04
N GLN A 68 -2.62 -5.69 1.09
CA GLN A 68 -2.67 -5.13 -0.26
C GLN A 68 -3.78 -5.84 -1.04
N THR A 69 -4.73 -5.07 -1.53
CA THR A 69 -5.81 -5.55 -2.39
C THR A 69 -5.51 -5.18 -3.84
N ILE A 70 -5.48 -6.19 -4.71
CA ILE A 70 -5.46 -6.03 -6.17
C ILE A 70 -6.79 -6.58 -6.67
N ALA A 71 -7.57 -5.79 -7.40
CA ALA A 71 -8.87 -6.20 -7.93
C ALA A 71 -9.06 -5.76 -9.39
N SER A 72 -10.26 -5.99 -9.92
CA SER A 72 -10.69 -5.83 -11.33
C SER A 72 -9.99 -6.74 -12.35
N THR A 73 -8.67 -6.91 -12.27
CA THR A 73 -7.88 -7.84 -13.08
C THR A 73 -6.57 -8.20 -12.38
N ALA A 74 -5.83 -9.17 -12.92
CA ALA A 74 -4.52 -9.53 -12.42
C ALA A 74 -3.44 -8.56 -12.93
N LEU A 75 -2.48 -8.23 -12.06
CA LEU A 75 -1.21 -7.64 -12.48
C LEU A 75 -0.28 -8.76 -12.95
N THR A 76 0.39 -8.54 -14.08
CA THR A 76 1.24 -9.55 -14.74
C THR A 76 2.73 -9.24 -14.67
N ALA A 77 3.09 -8.00 -14.32
CA ALA A 77 4.46 -7.57 -14.06
C ALA A 77 4.47 -6.31 -13.18
N GLY A 78 5.66 -5.95 -12.70
CA GLY A 78 5.92 -4.76 -11.88
C GLY A 78 6.56 -5.10 -10.54
N VAL A 79 7.06 -4.08 -9.85
CA VAL A 79 7.71 -4.21 -8.54
C VAL A 79 7.25 -3.07 -7.64
N LEU A 80 6.66 -3.41 -6.51
CA LEU A 80 6.24 -2.46 -5.48
C LEU A 80 6.80 -2.89 -4.13
N THR A 81 7.56 -2.01 -3.48
CA THR A 81 8.16 -2.26 -2.16
C THR A 81 7.48 -1.41 -1.11
N TYR A 82 6.99 -2.04 -0.04
CA TYR A 82 6.34 -1.32 1.06
C TYR A 82 7.28 -1.07 2.22
N TYR A 83 7.23 0.15 2.74
CA TYR A 83 7.92 0.55 3.96
C TYR A 83 6.89 0.84 5.05
N CYS A 84 6.90 0.01 6.10
CA CYS A 84 6.05 0.14 7.27
C CYS A 84 6.87 0.64 8.45
N LEU A 85 6.72 1.92 8.78
CA LEU A 85 7.20 2.47 10.05
C LEU A 85 6.10 2.27 11.09
N TRP A 86 6.39 1.49 12.12
CA TRP A 86 5.40 1.05 13.09
C TRP A 86 6.00 1.02 14.50
N VAL A 87 5.13 1.14 15.51
CA VAL A 87 5.50 1.01 16.92
C VAL A 87 4.44 0.20 17.67
N PRO A 88 4.82 -0.80 18.48
CA PRO A 88 3.88 -1.54 19.31
C PRO A 88 3.20 -0.63 20.33
N LEU A 89 1.86 -0.69 20.36
CA LEU A 89 1.07 -0.11 21.45
C LEU A 89 0.79 -1.13 22.56
N SER A 90 0.97 -2.42 22.29
CA SER A 90 0.85 -3.53 23.25
C SER A 90 2.06 -4.46 23.12
N SER A 91 2.29 -5.28 24.15
CA SER A 91 3.43 -6.22 24.19
C SER A 91 3.41 -7.29 23.09
N ASP A 92 2.24 -7.55 22.53
CA ASP A 92 1.97 -8.54 21.50
C ASP A 92 1.70 -7.94 20.12
N GLY A 93 1.71 -6.62 19.98
CA GLY A 93 1.26 -5.92 18.77
C GLY A 93 2.15 -6.06 17.54
N ASN A 94 3.07 -7.03 17.48
CA ASN A 94 4.11 -7.14 16.46
C ASN A 94 3.54 -7.23 15.04
N VAL A 95 4.04 -6.38 14.14
CA VAL A 95 3.86 -6.59 12.69
C VAL A 95 4.85 -7.66 12.24
N VAL A 96 4.33 -8.76 11.70
CA VAL A 96 5.10 -9.85 11.14
C VAL A 96 4.81 -9.97 9.65
N VAL A 97 5.82 -10.40 8.87
CA VAL A 97 5.61 -10.75 7.47
C VAL A 97 4.90 -12.10 7.44
N ALA A 98 3.69 -12.14 6.90
CA ALA A 98 3.00 -13.39 6.61
C ALA A 98 3.67 -14.07 5.40
N THR A 99 4.03 -15.35 5.55
CA THR A 99 4.64 -16.20 4.52
C THR A 99 3.60 -16.89 3.67
#